data_AF-A0A496SI40-F1
#
_entry.id   AF-A0A496SI40-F1
#
_cell.length_a   1.000
_cell.length_b   1.000
_cell.length_c   1.000
_cell.angle_alpha   90.00
_cell.angle_beta   90.00
_cell.angle_gamma   90.00
#
_symmetry.space_group_name_H-M   'P 1'
#
loop_
_entity.id
_entity.type
_entity.pdbx_description
1 polymer ?
#
loop_
_entity_poly.entity_id
_entity_poly.type
_entity_poly.pdbx_seq_one_letter_code
_entity_poly.pdbx_strand_id
1 'polypeptide(L)'
;MNGGILIKDINRIRIDSLSMGLIGGRMFVDGIIDTTLNLSLLLTNIHLSKLRGIAKDTTLTGIFNLKALVGGSIKEPDVKARINLRKPVFKGYSLNLVNIDAKLNGKKYTANLTVDTELSGEITGEIQEFTKGKLKLTKLNLEKFTGTGTEINGNITFNLDRNFNGNFNIQLYQSDYEGIEFDKIKLIARRVGLDFYLDTLVVMGEIGRLFAGGEFVSGALDVSAWSDSLDIGIMKKFVKKYDMDGILKMNISVKGKPQNPSATGNIFIHKFTFRNMSMDSLCLALNLSDKKNGMATIKVCNFKQGKTTVDTLLLNASLEDTVARFGIITYLGKQNLKISGKTSTGMPFVCRLDTFLFRKKGKKDIRNLKPILINMNRGELSIRDFSMKGPGFQFILNGTLGKKIDFLMNISSPDLRRIAMYMGLKHILKGDVDLYVNVQGTKSSPIASVYGKINQFQFDEANFDSISIIAEYNKDRVKLIGLNLAKDTIVSHVDAEIPMGKKGIDKNGDFSFNANIKFDNIAWALTRWRS
;
A
#
# COMPACT_ATOMS: atom_id res chain seq x y z
N MET A 1 -18.18 -39.14 61.93
CA MET A 1 -17.84 -40.18 62.93
C MET A 1 -16.41 -40.61 62.67
N ASN A 2 -15.50 -40.37 63.62
CA ASN A 2 -14.16 -40.94 63.61
C ASN A 2 -14.25 -42.36 64.17
N GLY A 3 -14.20 -43.36 63.29
CA GLY A 3 -14.07 -44.77 63.67
C GLY A 3 -12.95 -45.38 62.85
N GLY A 4 -11.78 -45.53 63.45
CA GLY A 4 -10.68 -46.30 62.84
C GLY A 4 -10.92 -47.78 63.09
N ILE A 5 -11.06 -48.57 62.02
CA ILE A 5 -10.92 -50.02 62.10
C ILE A 5 -9.44 -50.32 61.89
N LEU A 6 -8.73 -50.67 62.95
CA LEU A 6 -7.34 -51.14 62.87
C LEU A 6 -7.37 -52.65 62.62
N ILE A 7 -7.01 -53.08 61.41
CA ILE A 7 -6.97 -54.50 61.03
C ILE A 7 -5.50 -54.93 61.01
N LYS A 8 -5.13 -55.87 61.88
CA LYS A 8 -3.74 -56.31 62.10
C LYS A 8 -3.31 -57.53 61.28
N ASP A 9 -4.20 -58.17 60.52
CA ASP A 9 -3.86 -59.28 59.60
C ASP A 9 -4.83 -59.32 58.39
N ILE A 10 -4.28 -59.28 57.17
CA ILE A 10 -5.03 -59.02 55.91
C ILE A 10 -5.55 -60.30 55.20
N ASN A 11 -5.18 -61.49 55.64
CA ASN A 11 -5.32 -62.67 54.78
C ASN A 11 -6.70 -63.36 54.74
N ARG A 12 -7.71 -62.95 55.53
CA ARG A 12 -9.06 -63.54 55.47
C ARG A 12 -10.17 -62.57 55.92
N ILE A 13 -10.39 -61.50 55.18
CA ILE A 13 -11.60 -60.67 55.37
C ILE A 13 -12.45 -60.74 54.11
N ARG A 14 -13.54 -61.50 54.20
CA ARG A 14 -14.60 -61.52 53.20
C ARG A 14 -15.63 -60.47 53.57
N ILE A 15 -15.66 -59.38 52.80
CA ILE A 15 -16.71 -58.36 52.88
C ILE A 15 -17.69 -58.65 51.74
N ASP A 16 -18.80 -59.31 52.03
CA ASP A 16 -19.79 -59.68 50.99
C ASP A 16 -20.49 -58.46 50.41
N SER A 17 -20.78 -57.43 51.21
CA SER A 17 -21.13 -56.09 50.72
C SER A 17 -20.94 -55.05 51.83
N LEU A 18 -20.40 -53.88 51.50
CA LEU A 18 -20.31 -52.74 52.41
C LEU A 18 -20.77 -51.48 51.69
N SER A 19 -21.82 -50.85 52.21
CA SER A 19 -22.31 -49.55 51.75
C SER A 19 -21.94 -48.48 52.77
N MET A 20 -21.09 -47.54 52.40
CA MET A 20 -20.75 -46.39 53.23
C MET A 20 -21.43 -45.13 52.69
N GLY A 21 -22.23 -44.49 53.54
CA GLY A 21 -22.79 -43.17 53.27
C GLY A 21 -21.72 -42.08 53.45
N LEU A 22 -21.46 -41.32 52.39
CA LEU A 22 -20.58 -40.16 52.42
C LEU A 22 -21.42 -38.89 52.24
N ILE A 23 -20.96 -37.76 52.76
CA ILE A 23 -21.62 -36.46 52.50
C ILE A 23 -21.58 -36.21 50.99
N GLY A 24 -22.74 -36.33 50.33
CA GLY A 24 -22.89 -36.16 48.88
C GLY A 24 -22.60 -37.40 48.03
N GLY A 25 -22.61 -38.62 48.58
CA GLY A 25 -22.43 -39.82 47.76
C GLY A 25 -22.56 -41.17 48.48
N ARG A 26 -22.46 -42.26 47.71
CA ARG A 26 -22.48 -43.65 48.18
C ARG A 26 -21.26 -44.39 47.63
N MET A 27 -20.57 -45.11 48.50
CA MET A 27 -19.52 -46.06 48.10
C MET A 27 -20.06 -47.47 48.32
N PHE A 28 -19.96 -48.30 47.28
CA PHE A 28 -20.31 -49.72 47.29
C PHE A 28 -19.03 -50.53 47.12
N VAL A 29 -18.76 -51.39 48.10
CA VAL A 29 -17.71 -52.41 48.04
C VAL A 29 -18.39 -53.75 47.87
N ASP A 30 -18.09 -54.45 46.78
CA ASP A 30 -18.73 -55.72 46.42
C ASP A 30 -17.65 -56.81 46.33
N GLY A 31 -17.23 -57.33 47.50
CA GLY A 31 -16.27 -58.42 47.60
C GLY A 31 -14.78 -58.04 47.58
N ILE A 32 -14.04 -58.55 48.56
CA ILE A 32 -12.61 -58.86 48.46
C ILE A 32 -12.52 -60.39 48.48
N ILE A 33 -12.23 -61.01 47.34
CA ILE A 33 -12.06 -62.48 47.23
C ILE A 33 -10.72 -62.74 46.55
N ASP A 34 -9.85 -63.49 47.23
CA ASP A 34 -8.60 -64.05 46.71
C ASP A 34 -7.85 -63.12 45.74
N THR A 35 -7.47 -61.93 46.24
CA THR A 35 -6.70 -60.88 45.55
C THR A 35 -7.43 -60.02 44.51
N THR A 36 -8.74 -60.19 44.31
CA THR A 36 -9.55 -59.35 43.40
C THR A 36 -10.34 -58.31 44.18
N LEU A 37 -10.34 -57.06 43.71
CA LEU A 37 -11.01 -55.92 44.35
C LEU A 37 -12.04 -55.31 43.39
N ASN A 38 -13.32 -55.36 43.77
CA ASN A 38 -14.40 -54.66 43.05
C ASN A 38 -14.96 -53.52 43.91
N LEU A 39 -14.72 -52.27 43.49
CA LEU A 39 -15.22 -51.07 44.14
C LEU A 39 -16.01 -50.23 43.15
N SER A 40 -17.17 -49.74 43.59
CA SER A 40 -17.92 -48.72 42.87
C SER A 40 -18.13 -47.51 43.78
N LEU A 41 -17.58 -46.36 43.37
CA LEU A 41 -17.75 -45.09 44.06
C LEU A 41 -18.62 -44.17 43.21
N LEU A 42 -19.72 -43.68 43.81
CA LEU A 42 -20.58 -42.68 43.20
C LEU A 42 -20.73 -41.48 44.12
N LEU A 43 -20.16 -40.35 43.72
CA LEU A 43 -20.28 -39.05 44.35
C LEU A 43 -21.08 -38.12 43.43
N THR A 44 -22.12 -37.48 43.94
CA THR A 44 -23.01 -36.64 43.14
C THR A 44 -23.35 -35.34 43.86
N ASN A 45 -23.39 -34.23 43.12
CA ASN A 45 -23.76 -32.90 43.59
C ASN A 45 -22.90 -32.39 44.75
N ILE A 46 -21.60 -32.70 44.75
CA ILE A 46 -20.69 -32.19 45.77
C ILE A 46 -20.29 -30.76 45.42
N HIS A 47 -20.70 -29.80 46.23
CA HIS A 47 -20.24 -28.43 46.09
C HIS A 47 -18.81 -28.31 46.61
N LEU A 48 -17.85 -28.03 45.72
CA LEU A 48 -16.43 -27.90 46.08
C LEU A 48 -16.19 -26.80 47.13
N SER A 49 -17.03 -25.77 47.16
CA SER A 49 -17.02 -24.72 48.19
C SER A 49 -17.29 -25.23 49.61
N LYS A 50 -17.93 -26.40 49.76
CA LYS A 50 -18.22 -27.04 51.05
C LYS A 50 -17.11 -28.00 51.51
N LEU A 51 -16.12 -28.30 50.68
CA LEU A 51 -14.99 -29.20 50.98
C LEU A 51 -13.72 -28.50 51.49
N ARG A 52 -13.84 -27.24 51.94
CA ARG A 52 -12.73 -26.33 52.30
C ARG A 52 -11.72 -26.86 53.34
N GLY A 53 -11.97 -28.00 53.98
CA GLY A 53 -11.04 -28.64 54.92
C GLY A 53 -9.96 -29.54 54.31
N ILE A 54 -10.05 -29.93 53.03
CA ILE A 54 -9.18 -30.98 52.44
C ILE A 54 -8.07 -30.42 51.53
N ALA A 55 -8.25 -29.23 50.94
CA ALA A 55 -7.21 -28.56 50.16
C ALA A 55 -7.25 -27.05 50.45
N LYS A 56 -6.25 -26.55 51.20
CA LYS A 56 -6.22 -25.16 51.68
C LYS A 56 -5.99 -24.11 50.58
N ASP A 57 -5.61 -24.50 49.36
CA ASP A 57 -5.19 -23.56 48.29
C ASP A 57 -5.90 -23.73 46.93
N THR A 58 -7.07 -24.36 46.87
CA THR A 58 -7.77 -24.53 45.58
C THR A 58 -8.65 -23.32 45.25
N THR A 59 -8.25 -22.54 44.25
CA THR A 59 -9.05 -21.48 43.57
C THR A 59 -10.18 -22.03 42.67
N LEU A 60 -10.46 -23.33 42.78
CA LEU A 60 -11.47 -24.04 41.99
C LEU A 60 -12.79 -24.12 42.77
N THR A 61 -13.86 -23.57 42.19
CA THR A 61 -15.24 -23.74 42.69
C THR A 61 -16.10 -24.42 41.64
N GLY A 62 -17.24 -25.00 42.00
CA GLY A 62 -18.14 -25.71 41.09
C GLY A 62 -18.88 -26.88 41.75
N ILE A 63 -19.69 -27.59 40.96
CA ILE A 63 -20.39 -28.80 41.38
C ILE A 63 -19.68 -30.03 40.82
N PHE A 64 -19.18 -30.88 41.71
CA PHE A 64 -18.41 -32.08 41.39
C PHE A 64 -19.28 -33.33 41.45
N ASN A 65 -19.16 -34.16 40.41
CA ASN A 65 -19.67 -35.53 40.38
C ASN A 65 -18.51 -36.46 40.01
N LEU A 66 -18.39 -37.59 40.70
CA LEU A 66 -17.42 -38.64 40.38
C LEU A 66 -18.15 -39.99 40.31
N LYS A 67 -17.92 -40.72 39.24
CA LYS A 67 -18.26 -42.14 39.14
C LYS A 67 -16.96 -42.91 38.91
N ALA A 68 -16.53 -43.71 39.86
CA ALA A 68 -15.35 -44.58 39.69
C ALA A 68 -15.73 -46.04 39.89
N LEU A 69 -15.20 -46.88 39.03
CA LEU A 69 -15.27 -48.33 39.08
C LEU A 69 -13.84 -48.83 39.16
N VAL A 70 -13.52 -49.63 40.17
CA VAL A 70 -12.26 -50.34 40.31
C VAL A 70 -12.59 -51.82 40.25
N GLY A 71 -11.90 -52.54 39.38
CA GLY A 71 -11.97 -54.00 39.26
C GLY A 71 -10.56 -54.57 39.15
N GLY A 72 -10.46 -55.89 39.00
CA GLY A 72 -9.19 -56.57 38.75
C GLY A 72 -8.42 -56.93 40.03
N SER A 73 -7.16 -57.33 39.85
CA SER A 73 -6.34 -57.81 40.97
C SER A 73 -5.75 -56.64 41.78
N ILE A 74 -5.49 -56.84 43.07
CA ILE A 74 -4.82 -55.85 43.93
C ILE A 74 -3.43 -55.46 43.37
N LYS A 75 -2.75 -56.37 42.65
CA LYS A 75 -1.45 -56.11 42.02
C LYS A 75 -1.57 -55.32 40.71
N GLU A 76 -2.67 -55.48 39.98
CA GLU A 76 -2.94 -54.84 38.70
C GLU A 76 -4.42 -54.42 38.64
N PRO A 77 -4.77 -53.30 39.27
CA PRO A 77 -6.15 -52.82 39.31
C PRO A 77 -6.53 -52.18 37.98
N ASP A 78 -7.75 -52.47 37.54
CA ASP A 78 -8.40 -51.81 36.42
C ASP A 78 -9.36 -50.75 36.94
N VAL A 79 -9.05 -49.47 36.74
CA VAL A 79 -9.86 -48.35 37.20
C VAL A 79 -10.52 -47.67 36.00
N LYS A 80 -11.81 -47.41 36.08
CA LYS A 80 -12.53 -46.50 35.18
C LYS A 80 -13.19 -45.43 36.00
N ALA A 81 -12.74 -44.18 35.88
CA ALA A 81 -13.28 -43.05 36.60
C ALA A 81 -13.77 -41.97 35.63
N ARG A 82 -14.95 -41.42 35.90
CA ARG A 82 -15.50 -40.25 35.23
C ARG A 82 -15.74 -39.15 36.27
N ILE A 83 -15.09 -38.02 36.10
CA ILE A 83 -15.35 -36.79 36.85
C ILE A 83 -16.18 -35.86 35.97
N ASN A 84 -17.25 -35.26 36.51
CA ASN A 84 -17.99 -34.20 35.86
C ASN A 84 -18.04 -32.98 36.80
N LEU A 85 -17.45 -31.87 36.38
CA LEU A 85 -17.45 -30.58 37.06
C LEU A 85 -18.41 -29.64 36.35
N ARG A 86 -19.52 -29.26 36.98
CA ARG A 86 -20.46 -28.28 36.43
C ARG A 86 -20.15 -26.89 36.96
N LYS A 87 -20.23 -25.91 36.07
CA LYS A 87 -19.95 -24.50 36.32
C LYS A 87 -18.62 -24.24 37.06
N PRO A 88 -17.48 -24.86 36.66
CA PRO A 88 -16.27 -24.66 37.40
C PRO A 88 -15.74 -23.24 37.19
N VAL A 89 -15.35 -22.58 38.28
CA VAL A 89 -14.62 -21.32 38.23
C VAL A 89 -13.19 -21.56 38.68
N PHE A 90 -12.23 -21.22 37.84
CA PHE A 90 -10.80 -21.34 38.13
C PHE A 90 -10.09 -20.04 37.82
N LYS A 91 -9.46 -19.41 38.84
CA LYS A 91 -8.73 -18.14 38.70
C LYS A 91 -9.52 -17.03 37.96
N GLY A 92 -10.83 -16.95 38.19
CA GLY A 92 -11.72 -15.94 37.59
C GLY A 92 -12.35 -16.33 36.24
N TYR A 93 -11.98 -17.46 35.65
CA TYR A 93 -12.60 -17.99 34.43
C TYR A 93 -13.74 -18.94 34.76
N SER A 94 -14.93 -18.72 34.19
CA SER A 94 -16.12 -19.58 34.33
C SER A 94 -16.25 -20.49 33.11
N LEU A 95 -16.47 -21.79 33.34
CA LEU A 95 -16.76 -22.79 32.29
C LEU A 95 -18.14 -23.40 32.55
N ASN A 96 -18.77 -24.05 31.56
CA ASN A 96 -20.10 -24.65 31.71
C ASN A 96 -20.02 -26.06 32.30
N LEU A 97 -19.20 -26.93 31.72
CA LEU A 97 -19.02 -28.32 32.15
C LEU A 97 -17.61 -28.80 31.82
N VAL A 98 -16.98 -29.56 32.71
CA VAL A 98 -15.69 -30.24 32.46
C VAL A 98 -15.86 -31.71 32.80
N ASN A 99 -15.62 -32.58 31.84
CA ASN A 99 -15.63 -34.03 32.02
C ASN A 99 -14.20 -34.58 31.94
N ILE A 100 -13.85 -35.49 32.85
CA ILE A 100 -12.57 -36.20 32.83
C ILE A 100 -12.88 -37.69 32.87
N ASP A 101 -12.54 -38.41 31.81
CA ASP A 101 -12.63 -39.86 31.73
C ASP A 101 -11.23 -40.46 31.90
N ALA A 102 -10.94 -40.99 33.08
CA ALA A 102 -9.69 -41.67 33.40
C ALA A 102 -9.87 -43.20 33.36
N LYS A 103 -8.89 -43.90 32.77
CA LYS A 103 -8.79 -45.35 32.76
C LYS A 103 -7.39 -45.78 33.18
N LEU A 104 -7.30 -46.66 34.16
CA LEU A 104 -6.11 -47.44 34.50
C LEU A 104 -6.36 -48.88 34.05
N ASN A 105 -5.51 -49.43 33.20
CA ASN A 105 -5.51 -50.85 32.87
C ASN A 105 -4.15 -51.43 33.27
N GLY A 106 -4.10 -52.18 34.38
CA GLY A 106 -2.84 -52.59 35.02
C GLY A 106 -1.91 -51.42 35.32
N LYS A 107 -0.76 -51.33 34.64
CA LYS A 107 0.22 -50.22 34.80
C LYS A 107 0.01 -49.02 33.86
N LYS A 108 -0.93 -49.08 32.91
CA LYS A 108 -1.14 -48.02 31.91
C LYS A 108 -2.27 -47.10 32.34
N TYR A 109 -1.98 -45.81 32.50
CA TYR A 109 -2.95 -44.76 32.80
C TYR A 109 -3.26 -43.94 31.55
N THR A 110 -4.55 -43.66 31.33
CA THR A 110 -5.05 -42.78 30.27
C THR A 110 -6.12 -41.86 30.86
N ALA A 111 -6.15 -40.59 30.47
CA ALA A 111 -7.20 -39.66 30.88
C ALA A 111 -7.59 -38.73 29.73
N ASN A 112 -8.89 -38.68 29.43
CA ASN A 112 -9.47 -37.82 28.42
C ASN A 112 -10.19 -36.66 29.11
N LEU A 113 -9.91 -35.43 28.69
CA LEU A 113 -10.55 -34.22 29.20
C LEU A 113 -11.53 -33.68 28.13
N THR A 114 -12.75 -33.32 28.53
CA THR A 114 -13.73 -32.65 27.67
C THR A 114 -14.20 -31.40 28.39
N VAL A 115 -14.21 -30.24 27.72
CA VAL A 115 -14.59 -28.96 28.32
C VAL A 115 -15.67 -28.31 27.46
N ASP A 116 -16.80 -28.02 28.09
CA ASP A 116 -17.91 -27.23 27.59
C ASP A 116 -17.85 -25.85 28.26
N THR A 117 -17.93 -24.79 27.48
CA THR A 117 -17.68 -23.40 27.93
C THR A 117 -18.86 -22.50 27.62
N GLU A 118 -19.01 -21.34 28.29
CA GLU A 118 -20.00 -20.30 27.92
C GLU A 118 -19.69 -19.60 26.59
N LEU A 119 -18.80 -20.15 25.77
CA LEU A 119 -18.70 -19.84 24.35
C LEU A 119 -19.85 -20.57 23.67
N SER A 120 -20.88 -19.86 23.21
CA SER A 120 -21.99 -20.49 22.50
C SER A 120 -21.50 -21.05 21.16
N GLY A 121 -21.04 -22.29 21.15
CA GLY A 121 -20.53 -23.03 20.00
C GLY A 121 -19.98 -24.36 20.48
N GLU A 122 -20.39 -25.47 19.86
CA GLU A 122 -19.94 -26.79 20.27
C GLU A 122 -18.52 -27.02 19.73
N ILE A 123 -17.50 -26.88 20.58
CA ILE A 123 -16.15 -27.37 20.26
C ILE A 123 -16.17 -28.89 20.51
N THR A 124 -16.62 -29.66 19.52
CA THR A 124 -16.48 -31.12 19.56
C THR A 124 -15.04 -31.49 19.19
N GLY A 125 -14.20 -31.76 20.19
CA GLY A 125 -12.84 -32.25 19.98
C GLY A 125 -12.40 -33.18 21.11
N GLU A 126 -11.71 -34.28 20.78
CA GLU A 126 -11.00 -35.07 21.78
C GLU A 126 -9.71 -34.35 22.19
N ILE A 127 -9.64 -33.87 23.43
CA ILE A 127 -8.37 -33.46 24.05
C ILE A 127 -7.65 -34.74 24.47
N GLN A 128 -6.84 -35.28 23.56
CA GLN A 128 -5.95 -36.40 23.86
C GLN A 128 -4.69 -35.86 24.54
N GLU A 129 -4.62 -36.01 25.87
CA GLU A 129 -3.48 -35.77 26.77
C GLU A 129 -3.01 -34.33 27.06
N PHE A 130 -3.09 -33.94 28.34
CA PHE A 130 -2.44 -32.75 28.92
C PHE A 130 -0.99 -33.02 29.37
N THR A 131 -0.27 -33.87 28.65
CA THR A 131 1.15 -34.16 28.89
C THR A 131 1.97 -33.61 27.73
N LYS A 132 2.45 -32.35 27.88
CA LYS A 132 3.22 -31.55 26.90
C LYS A 132 2.40 -30.86 25.77
N GLY A 133 1.37 -30.09 26.13
CA GLY A 133 0.93 -28.91 25.35
C GLY A 133 0.44 -29.14 23.92
N LYS A 134 -0.26 -30.24 23.65
CA LYS A 134 -0.84 -30.54 22.33
C LYS A 134 -2.34 -30.26 22.35
N LEU A 135 -2.81 -29.31 21.54
CA LEU A 135 -4.24 -29.05 21.33
C LEU A 135 -4.58 -29.40 19.88
N LYS A 136 -5.44 -30.41 19.68
CA LYS A 136 -5.95 -30.82 18.37
C LYS A 136 -7.46 -30.53 18.34
N LEU A 137 -7.87 -29.58 17.50
CA LEU A 137 -9.27 -29.22 17.29
C LEU A 137 -9.69 -29.67 15.88
N THR A 138 -10.84 -30.32 15.77
CA THR A 138 -11.39 -30.83 14.49
C THR A 138 -12.83 -30.37 14.35
N LYS A 139 -13.26 -29.94 13.14
CA LYS A 139 -14.65 -29.53 12.84
C LYS A 139 -15.18 -28.38 13.71
N LEU A 140 -14.49 -27.23 13.69
CA LEU A 140 -14.89 -26.05 14.46
C LEU A 140 -15.96 -25.25 13.71
N ASN A 141 -17.24 -25.42 14.05
CA ASN A 141 -18.27 -24.46 13.63
C ASN A 141 -18.20 -23.21 14.53
N LEU A 142 -17.79 -22.07 13.96
CA LEU A 142 -17.57 -20.80 14.67
C LEU A 142 -18.63 -19.72 14.39
N GLU A 143 -19.80 -20.08 13.83
CA GLU A 143 -20.86 -19.13 13.43
C GLU A 143 -21.22 -18.08 14.49
N LYS A 144 -21.08 -18.39 15.78
CA LYS A 144 -21.40 -17.48 16.89
C LYS A 144 -20.21 -16.69 17.45
N PHE A 145 -18.98 -16.98 17.05
CA PHE A 145 -17.77 -16.30 17.54
C PHE A 145 -17.51 -14.96 16.84
N THR A 146 -17.87 -14.88 15.56
CA THR A 146 -17.66 -13.71 14.71
C THR A 146 -18.94 -12.89 14.51
N GLY A 147 -20.10 -13.43 14.87
CA GLY A 147 -21.41 -12.82 14.58
C GLY A 147 -21.75 -12.80 13.07
N THR A 148 -21.02 -13.58 12.27
CA THR A 148 -21.15 -13.67 10.82
C THR A 148 -21.37 -15.13 10.43
N GLY A 149 -22.17 -15.42 9.40
CA GLY A 149 -22.47 -16.76 8.91
C GLY A 149 -21.25 -17.46 8.28
N THR A 150 -20.27 -17.78 9.13
CA THR A 150 -18.93 -18.28 8.79
C THR A 150 -18.86 -19.76 9.13
N GLU A 151 -18.60 -20.61 8.14
CA GLU A 151 -18.42 -22.06 8.31
C GLU A 151 -16.94 -22.42 8.16
N ILE A 152 -16.28 -22.93 9.21
CA ILE A 152 -14.86 -23.28 9.16
C ILE A 152 -14.68 -24.79 9.31
N ASN A 153 -14.43 -25.46 8.19
CA ASN A 153 -14.22 -26.90 8.16
C ASN A 153 -12.72 -27.20 8.14
N GLY A 154 -12.20 -27.93 9.14
CA GLY A 154 -10.76 -28.21 9.16
C GLY A 154 -10.18 -28.78 10.44
N ASN A 155 -8.86 -28.89 10.42
CA ASN A 155 -8.02 -29.34 11.52
C ASN A 155 -7.07 -28.22 11.94
N ILE A 156 -7.08 -27.90 13.23
CA ILE A 156 -6.14 -26.96 13.84
C ILE A 156 -5.32 -27.71 14.87
N THR A 157 -4.00 -27.73 14.70
CA THR A 157 -3.07 -28.38 15.62
C THR A 157 -2.03 -27.39 16.10
N PHE A 158 -1.92 -27.27 17.42
CA PHE A 158 -0.86 -26.53 18.09
C PHE A 158 -0.01 -27.52 18.90
N ASN A 159 1.30 -27.50 18.68
CA ASN A 159 2.26 -28.26 19.48
C ASN A 159 3.28 -27.28 20.05
N LEU A 160 2.99 -26.73 21.23
CA LEU A 160 3.73 -25.61 21.82
C LEU A 160 4.27 -25.97 23.21
N ASP A 161 5.48 -25.52 23.52
CA ASP A 161 6.05 -25.57 24.86
C ASP A 161 5.52 -24.42 25.75
N ARG A 162 6.00 -24.35 27.01
CA ARG A 162 5.59 -23.30 27.96
C ARG A 162 5.99 -21.88 27.54
N ASN A 163 6.92 -21.74 26.60
CA ASN A 163 7.43 -20.48 26.08
C ASN A 163 6.85 -20.16 24.69
N PHE A 164 5.80 -20.86 24.25
CA PHE A 164 5.19 -20.76 22.92
C PHE A 164 6.13 -21.11 21.76
N ASN A 165 7.20 -21.85 22.01
CA ASN A 165 7.99 -22.44 20.94
C ASN A 165 7.31 -23.71 20.43
N GLY A 166 7.42 -23.96 19.14
CA GLY A 166 6.89 -25.17 18.52
C GLY A 166 6.13 -24.88 17.24
N ASN A 167 5.24 -25.80 16.88
CA ASN A 167 4.66 -25.87 15.54
C ASN A 167 3.19 -25.49 15.55
N PHE A 168 2.80 -24.72 14.53
CA PHE A 168 1.45 -24.33 14.18
C PHE A 168 1.09 -25.03 12.87
N ASN A 169 -0.01 -25.78 12.86
CA ASN A 169 -0.53 -26.42 11.64
C ASN A 169 -2.04 -26.22 11.57
N ILE A 170 -2.45 -25.33 10.68
CA ILE A 170 -3.85 -25.00 10.40
C ILE A 170 -4.15 -25.50 8.99
N GLN A 171 -5.15 -26.35 8.86
CA GLN A 171 -5.63 -26.85 7.58
C GLN A 171 -7.14 -26.77 7.55
N LEU A 172 -7.65 -25.78 6.83
CA LEU A 172 -9.07 -25.58 6.58
C LEU A 172 -9.36 -26.00 5.14
N TYR A 173 -10.51 -26.62 4.92
CA TYR A 173 -10.97 -27.15 3.64
C TYR A 173 -12.45 -26.86 3.52
N GLN A 174 -12.90 -26.38 2.35
CA GLN A 174 -14.33 -26.09 2.12
C GLN A 174 -14.92 -25.21 3.23
N SER A 175 -14.26 -24.09 3.49
CA SER A 175 -14.69 -23.10 4.50
C SER A 175 -15.32 -21.89 3.83
N ASP A 176 -16.31 -21.29 4.48
CA ASP A 176 -16.82 -19.97 4.14
C ASP A 176 -16.37 -18.97 5.20
N TYR A 177 -15.92 -17.79 4.77
CA TYR A 177 -15.74 -16.65 5.65
C TYR A 177 -16.38 -15.40 5.05
N GLU A 178 -17.46 -14.93 5.68
CA GLU A 178 -18.23 -13.76 5.24
C GLU A 178 -18.75 -13.86 3.80
N GLY A 179 -19.20 -15.05 3.37
CA GLY A 179 -19.70 -15.28 2.01
C GLY A 179 -18.58 -15.32 0.96
N ILE A 180 -17.39 -15.77 1.36
CA ILE A 180 -16.26 -16.04 0.49
C ILE A 180 -15.87 -17.49 0.69
N GLU A 181 -15.93 -18.26 -0.39
CA GLU A 181 -15.63 -19.68 -0.36
C GLU A 181 -14.12 -19.93 -0.48
N PHE A 182 -13.60 -20.75 0.44
CA PHE A 182 -12.21 -21.21 0.49
C PHE A 182 -12.16 -22.72 0.33
N ASP A 183 -11.63 -23.18 -0.81
CA ASP A 183 -11.33 -24.59 -1.03
C ASP A 183 -10.32 -25.13 -0.01
N LYS A 184 -9.29 -24.32 0.27
CA LYS A 184 -8.18 -24.72 1.13
C LYS A 184 -7.43 -23.53 1.71
N ILE A 185 -7.26 -23.54 3.03
CA ILE A 185 -6.31 -22.68 3.75
C ILE A 185 -5.36 -23.60 4.50
N LYS A 186 -4.07 -23.53 4.18
CA LYS A 186 -3.02 -24.28 4.88
C LYS A 186 -1.95 -23.33 5.40
N LEU A 187 -1.77 -23.29 6.70
CA LEU A 187 -0.69 -22.60 7.38
C LEU A 187 0.15 -23.62 8.14
N ILE A 188 1.41 -23.76 7.77
CA ILE A 188 2.43 -24.44 8.56
C ILE A 188 3.46 -23.40 8.96
N ALA A 189 3.64 -23.22 10.25
CA ALA A 189 4.62 -22.31 10.80
C ALA A 189 5.27 -22.89 12.06
N ARG A 190 6.43 -22.36 12.42
CA ARG A 190 7.17 -22.75 13.61
C ARG A 190 7.78 -21.53 14.28
N ARG A 191 7.77 -21.51 15.61
CA ARG A 191 8.44 -20.50 16.42
C ARG A 191 9.58 -21.12 17.23
N VAL A 192 10.75 -20.50 17.21
CA VAL A 192 11.92 -20.89 18.01
C VAL A 192 12.51 -19.64 18.66
N GLY A 193 12.22 -19.42 19.95
CA GLY A 193 12.59 -18.21 20.66
C GLY A 193 11.90 -16.97 20.07
N LEU A 194 12.70 -16.08 19.50
CA LEU A 194 12.24 -14.88 18.78
C LEU A 194 12.11 -15.10 17.27
N ASP A 195 12.60 -16.22 16.75
CA ASP A 195 12.58 -16.53 15.34
C ASP A 195 11.24 -17.17 14.95
N PHE A 196 10.74 -16.80 13.77
CA PHE A 196 9.49 -17.29 13.21
C PHE A 196 9.71 -17.82 11.80
N TYR A 197 9.28 -19.05 11.54
CA TYR A 197 9.40 -19.71 10.26
C TYR A 197 7.99 -19.95 9.71
N LEU A 198 7.71 -19.40 8.54
CA LEU A 198 6.52 -19.67 7.75
C LEU A 198 6.88 -20.70 6.67
N ASP A 199 6.81 -21.98 7.02
CA ASP A 199 7.15 -23.07 6.10
C ASP A 199 6.18 -23.10 4.90
N THR A 200 4.90 -22.82 5.14
CA THR A 200 3.88 -22.85 4.10
C THR A 200 2.67 -22.00 4.49
N LEU A 201 2.29 -21.06 3.64
CA LEU A 201 0.94 -20.51 3.55
C LEU A 201 0.39 -20.84 2.17
N VAL A 202 -0.77 -21.48 2.12
CA VAL A 202 -1.56 -21.70 0.91
C VAL A 202 -2.98 -21.23 1.18
N VAL A 203 -3.51 -20.39 0.30
CA VAL A 203 -4.91 -20.00 0.29
C VAL A 203 -5.45 -20.24 -1.12
N MET A 204 -6.52 -21.00 -1.22
CA MET A 204 -7.21 -21.36 -2.47
C MET A 204 -8.72 -21.24 -2.27
N GLY A 205 -9.43 -20.71 -3.26
CA GLY A 205 -10.88 -20.59 -3.27
C GLY A 205 -11.37 -19.58 -4.30
N GLU A 206 -12.49 -18.93 -4.01
CA GLU A 206 -13.09 -17.84 -4.82
C GLU A 206 -12.09 -16.72 -5.07
N ILE A 207 -11.24 -16.39 -4.08
CA ILE A 207 -10.19 -15.37 -4.21
C ILE A 207 -9.08 -15.74 -5.19
N GLY A 208 -9.06 -16.96 -5.69
CA GLY A 208 -7.96 -17.52 -6.48
C GLY A 208 -6.90 -18.17 -5.59
N ARG A 209 -5.62 -18.05 -5.96
CA ARG A 209 -4.53 -18.79 -5.28
C ARG A 209 -3.43 -17.89 -4.77
N LEU A 210 -3.06 -18.06 -3.50
CA LEU A 210 -1.93 -17.38 -2.87
C LEU A 210 -1.05 -18.40 -2.16
N PHE A 211 0.24 -18.30 -2.42
CA PHE A 211 1.28 -19.06 -1.76
C PHE A 211 2.25 -18.09 -1.11
N ALA A 212 2.61 -18.31 0.14
CA ALA A 212 3.67 -17.56 0.78
C ALA A 212 4.51 -18.47 1.68
N GLY A 213 5.76 -18.08 1.89
CA GLY A 213 6.69 -18.78 2.74
C GLY A 213 7.87 -17.90 3.07
N GLY A 214 8.56 -18.21 4.15
CA GLY A 214 9.70 -17.41 4.57
C GLY A 214 10.03 -17.55 6.04
N GLU A 215 10.87 -16.65 6.52
CA GLU A 215 11.33 -16.62 7.89
C GLU A 215 11.59 -15.20 8.38
N PHE A 216 11.49 -15.05 9.69
CA PHE A 216 11.90 -13.88 10.42
C PHE A 216 12.91 -14.34 11.47
N VAL A 217 14.19 -14.13 11.18
CA VAL A 217 15.31 -14.64 11.98
C VAL A 217 16.18 -13.48 12.43
N SER A 218 16.43 -13.36 13.73
CA SER A 218 17.30 -12.32 14.30
C SER A 218 16.95 -10.90 13.85
N GLY A 219 15.65 -10.61 13.65
CA GLY A 219 15.16 -9.31 13.19
C GLY A 219 15.27 -9.04 11.69
N ALA A 220 15.71 -10.01 10.88
CA ALA A 220 15.68 -9.95 9.42
C ALA A 220 14.49 -10.74 8.86
N LEU A 221 13.88 -10.22 7.80
CA LEU A 221 12.80 -10.85 7.05
C LEU A 221 13.40 -11.55 5.83
N ASP A 222 12.95 -12.76 5.51
CA ASP A 222 13.14 -13.41 4.20
C ASP A 222 11.79 -14.05 3.82
N VAL A 223 10.97 -13.35 3.06
CA VAL A 223 9.63 -13.79 2.70
C VAL A 223 9.46 -13.78 1.19
N SER A 224 8.79 -14.80 0.68
CA SER A 224 8.34 -14.88 -0.70
C SER A 224 6.83 -15.08 -0.76
N ALA A 225 6.19 -14.49 -1.75
CA ALA A 225 4.78 -14.63 -2.03
C ALA A 225 4.57 -14.78 -3.54
N TRP A 226 3.70 -15.70 -3.91
CA TRP A 226 3.36 -16.02 -5.29
C TRP A 226 1.86 -16.19 -5.47
N SER A 227 1.35 -15.76 -6.62
CA SER A 227 -0.02 -15.96 -7.07
C SER A 227 -0.08 -15.98 -8.59
N ASP A 228 -0.85 -16.93 -9.16
CA ASP A 228 -1.14 -17.02 -10.60
C ASP A 228 -2.44 -16.31 -11.01
N SER A 229 -3.33 -16.05 -10.05
CA SER A 229 -4.61 -15.37 -10.21
C SER A 229 -5.20 -15.12 -8.82
N LEU A 230 -5.12 -13.89 -8.33
CA LEU A 230 -5.81 -13.42 -7.13
C LEU A 230 -6.83 -12.35 -7.53
N ASP A 231 -8.10 -12.56 -7.23
CA ASP A 231 -9.13 -11.54 -7.45
C ASP A 231 -9.06 -10.50 -6.32
N ILE A 232 -8.56 -9.31 -6.64
CA ILE A 232 -8.45 -8.20 -5.67
C ILE A 232 -9.77 -7.48 -5.46
N GLY A 233 -10.78 -7.71 -6.31
CA GLY A 233 -12.14 -7.20 -6.16
C GLY A 233 -12.83 -7.71 -4.89
N ILE A 234 -12.51 -8.93 -4.48
CA ILE A 234 -13.06 -9.55 -3.26
C ILE A 234 -12.61 -8.80 -1.99
N MET A 235 -11.50 -8.06 -2.03
CA MET A 235 -11.06 -7.23 -0.89
C MET A 235 -12.09 -6.17 -0.46
N LYS A 236 -13.02 -5.80 -1.35
CA LYS A 236 -14.18 -4.94 -1.03
C LYS A 236 -15.06 -5.51 0.08
N LYS A 237 -15.18 -6.85 0.16
CA LYS A 237 -15.97 -7.55 1.18
C LYS A 237 -15.34 -7.36 2.58
N PHE A 238 -14.02 -7.52 2.69
CA PHE A 238 -13.28 -7.36 3.94
C PHE A 238 -13.12 -5.90 4.40
N VAL A 239 -12.91 -4.97 3.45
CA VAL A 239 -12.61 -3.58 3.77
C VAL A 239 -13.33 -2.65 2.79
N LYS A 240 -14.48 -2.12 3.22
CA LYS A 240 -15.38 -1.23 2.44
C LYS A 240 -14.73 0.01 1.81
N LYS A 241 -13.51 0.37 2.22
CA LYS A 241 -12.77 1.54 1.72
C LYS A 241 -12.03 1.27 0.39
N TYR A 242 -11.77 0.02 0.04
CA TYR A 242 -10.98 -0.33 -1.13
C TYR A 242 -11.87 -0.63 -2.34
N ASP A 243 -12.20 0.40 -3.11
CA ASP A 243 -12.91 0.24 -4.38
C ASP A 243 -11.94 -0.11 -5.52
N MET A 244 -11.31 -1.28 -5.44
CA MET A 244 -10.40 -1.82 -6.46
C MET A 244 -10.98 -3.07 -7.09
N ASP A 245 -10.75 -3.27 -8.38
CA ASP A 245 -11.10 -4.50 -9.10
C ASP A 245 -9.92 -4.93 -9.99
N GLY A 246 -9.83 -6.22 -10.30
CA GLY A 246 -8.81 -6.79 -11.18
C GLY A 246 -8.28 -8.14 -10.74
N ILE A 247 -7.46 -8.75 -11.60
CA ILE A 247 -6.80 -10.04 -11.32
C ILE A 247 -5.30 -9.82 -11.15
N LEU A 248 -4.80 -10.04 -9.94
CA LEU A 248 -3.40 -9.93 -9.55
C LEU A 248 -2.68 -11.26 -9.79
N LYS A 249 -1.53 -11.20 -10.47
CA LYS A 249 -0.51 -12.25 -10.50
C LYS A 249 0.75 -11.67 -9.92
N MET A 250 1.44 -12.39 -9.05
CA MET A 250 2.66 -11.88 -8.45
C MET A 250 3.65 -12.98 -8.15
N ASN A 251 4.92 -12.60 -8.14
CA ASN A 251 6.02 -13.36 -7.58
C ASN A 251 6.96 -12.35 -6.95
N ILE A 252 6.94 -12.21 -5.63
CA ILE A 252 7.73 -11.21 -4.90
C ILE A 252 8.52 -11.92 -3.80
N SER A 253 9.77 -11.54 -3.63
CA SER A 253 10.60 -11.90 -2.49
C SER A 253 11.16 -10.64 -1.83
N VAL A 254 11.10 -10.58 -0.50
CA VAL A 254 11.62 -9.49 0.33
C VAL A 254 12.61 -10.08 1.32
N LYS A 255 13.85 -9.59 1.34
CA LYS A 255 14.92 -10.09 2.20
C LYS A 255 15.66 -8.97 2.94
N GLY A 256 16.11 -9.23 4.16
CA GLY A 256 16.94 -8.30 4.95
C GLY A 256 16.20 -7.65 6.11
N LYS A 257 16.86 -6.69 6.78
CA LYS A 257 16.29 -6.02 7.96
C LYS A 257 15.18 -5.04 7.56
N PRO A 258 14.15 -4.80 8.40
CA PRO A 258 13.09 -3.82 8.12
C PRO A 258 13.59 -2.40 7.78
N GLN A 259 14.74 -2.00 8.32
CA GLN A 259 15.35 -0.69 8.02
C GLN A 259 16.03 -0.63 6.64
N ASN A 260 16.27 -1.78 6.02
CA ASN A 260 16.89 -1.89 4.70
C ASN A 260 16.53 -3.22 3.99
N PRO A 261 15.27 -3.39 3.57
CA PRO A 261 14.86 -4.57 2.85
C PRO A 261 15.35 -4.49 1.40
N SER A 262 15.79 -5.63 0.88
CA SER A 262 15.87 -5.89 -0.55
C SER A 262 14.54 -6.50 -1.01
N ALA A 263 14.08 -6.16 -2.20
CA ALA A 263 12.83 -6.66 -2.76
C ALA A 263 13.00 -6.97 -4.24
N THR A 264 12.71 -8.20 -4.64
CA THR A 264 12.81 -8.65 -6.03
C THR A 264 11.49 -9.29 -6.42
N GLY A 265 11.07 -9.13 -7.68
CA GLY A 265 9.85 -9.78 -8.13
C GLY A 265 9.11 -9.07 -9.24
N ASN A 266 7.99 -9.66 -9.62
CA ASN A 266 7.08 -9.16 -10.63
C ASN A 266 5.66 -9.14 -10.08
N ILE A 267 4.92 -8.09 -10.41
CA ILE A 267 3.49 -7.92 -10.15
C ILE A 267 2.82 -7.63 -11.47
N PHE A 268 1.72 -8.31 -11.75
CA PHE A 268 0.88 -8.09 -12.90
C PHE A 268 -0.56 -7.98 -12.45
N ILE A 269 -1.26 -6.91 -12.81
CA ILE A 269 -2.69 -6.76 -12.53
C ILE A 269 -3.40 -6.60 -13.86
N HIS A 270 -4.37 -7.47 -14.15
CA HIS A 270 -5.20 -7.39 -15.35
C HIS A 270 -6.56 -6.75 -15.04
N LYS A 271 -7.07 -5.93 -15.98
CA LYS A 271 -8.35 -5.22 -15.87
C LYS A 271 -8.49 -4.42 -14.57
N PHE A 272 -7.42 -3.71 -14.19
CA PHE A 272 -7.42 -2.96 -12.95
C PHE A 272 -8.36 -1.75 -13.03
N THR A 273 -9.23 -1.62 -12.05
CA THR A 273 -10.03 -0.41 -11.85
C THR A 273 -9.89 0.08 -10.41
N PHE A 274 -9.81 1.40 -10.25
CA PHE A 274 -9.83 2.05 -8.94
C PHE A 274 -10.45 3.43 -9.08
N ARG A 275 -11.63 3.63 -8.50
CA ARG A 275 -12.40 4.89 -8.59
C ARG A 275 -12.62 5.30 -10.05
N ASN A 276 -12.11 6.46 -10.47
CA ASN A 276 -12.24 6.99 -11.83
C ASN A 276 -11.08 6.60 -12.77
N MET A 277 -10.25 5.65 -12.35
CA MET A 277 -9.12 5.13 -13.14
C MET A 277 -9.39 3.69 -13.56
N SER A 278 -9.06 3.38 -14.81
CA SER A 278 -9.04 2.01 -15.32
C SER A 278 -7.82 1.77 -16.20
N MET A 279 -7.35 0.53 -16.26
CA MET A 279 -6.26 0.11 -17.13
C MET A 279 -6.39 -1.37 -17.48
N ASP A 280 -5.98 -1.75 -18.68
CA ASP A 280 -6.07 -3.16 -19.13
C ASP A 280 -5.01 -4.02 -18.43
N SER A 281 -3.84 -3.45 -18.19
CA SER A 281 -2.81 -4.10 -17.40
C SER A 281 -1.84 -3.13 -16.71
N LEU A 282 -1.42 -3.50 -15.51
CA LEU A 282 -0.28 -2.94 -14.78
C LEU A 282 0.77 -4.04 -14.61
N CYS A 283 1.99 -3.83 -15.08
CA CYS A 283 3.15 -4.66 -14.78
C CYS A 283 4.12 -3.85 -13.92
N LEU A 284 4.60 -4.41 -12.83
CA LEU A 284 5.69 -3.87 -12.03
C LEU A 284 6.77 -4.95 -11.91
N ALA A 285 7.99 -4.66 -12.34
CA ALA A 285 9.17 -5.48 -12.10
C ALA A 285 10.08 -4.74 -11.12
N LEU A 286 10.50 -5.42 -10.06
CA LEU A 286 11.32 -4.88 -8.98
C LEU A 286 12.59 -5.72 -8.86
N ASN A 287 13.72 -5.03 -8.74
CA ASN A 287 14.97 -5.57 -8.27
C ASN A 287 15.66 -4.51 -7.41
N LEU A 288 15.20 -4.36 -6.17
CA LEU A 288 15.75 -3.43 -5.19
C LEU A 288 16.77 -4.21 -4.35
N SER A 289 18.05 -4.04 -4.65
CA SER A 289 19.16 -4.79 -4.07
C SER A 289 20.00 -3.87 -3.20
N ASP A 290 19.83 -3.90 -1.88
CA ASP A 290 20.53 -3.01 -0.94
C ASP A 290 20.32 -1.49 -1.19
N LYS A 291 20.98 -0.63 -0.38
CA LYS A 291 20.78 0.84 -0.47
C LYS A 291 21.43 1.48 -1.70
N LYS A 292 22.32 0.76 -2.37
CA LYS A 292 23.18 1.30 -3.42
C LYS A 292 22.74 0.86 -4.79
N ASN A 293 22.06 -0.28 -4.91
CA ASN A 293 21.68 -0.81 -6.21
C ASN A 293 20.18 -1.07 -6.30
N GLY A 294 19.58 -0.77 -7.44
CA GLY A 294 18.19 -1.09 -7.61
C GLY A 294 17.67 -0.78 -8.99
N MET A 295 16.63 -1.48 -9.40
CA MET A 295 15.89 -1.24 -10.61
C MET A 295 14.41 -1.47 -10.38
N ALA A 296 13.59 -0.59 -10.93
CA ALA A 296 12.15 -0.73 -10.95
C ALA A 296 11.63 -0.36 -12.34
N THR A 297 10.77 -1.21 -12.89
CA THR A 297 10.08 -0.97 -14.16
C THR A 297 8.58 -1.06 -13.92
N ILE A 298 7.84 -0.02 -14.29
CA ILE A 298 6.38 0.01 -14.27
C ILE A 298 5.90 0.15 -15.72
N LYS A 299 5.06 -0.76 -16.18
CA LYS A 299 4.37 -0.67 -17.46
C LYS A 299 2.86 -0.66 -17.24
N VAL A 300 2.18 0.33 -17.79
CA VAL A 300 0.72 0.45 -17.77
C VAL A 300 0.21 0.43 -19.21
N CYS A 301 -0.85 -0.31 -19.48
CA CYS A 301 -1.50 -0.34 -20.79
C CYS A 301 -2.96 0.14 -20.70
N ASN A 302 -3.36 0.96 -21.67
CA ASN A 302 -4.70 1.56 -21.78
C ASN A 302 -5.18 2.25 -20.50
N PHE A 303 -4.31 3.06 -19.89
CA PHE A 303 -4.66 3.86 -18.72
C PHE A 303 -5.70 4.92 -19.10
N LYS A 304 -6.84 4.92 -18.41
CA LYS A 304 -7.94 5.86 -18.58
C LYS A 304 -8.22 6.56 -17.26
N GLN A 305 -8.30 7.88 -17.30
CA GLN A 305 -8.75 8.70 -16.18
C GLN A 305 -9.67 9.80 -16.70
N GLY A 306 -10.97 9.73 -16.36
CA GLY A 306 -11.98 10.62 -16.94
C GLY A 306 -12.03 10.52 -18.47
N LYS A 307 -11.79 11.64 -19.17
CA LYS A 307 -11.77 11.70 -20.65
C LYS A 307 -10.39 11.45 -21.27
N THR A 308 -9.36 11.26 -20.45
CA THR A 308 -7.97 11.10 -20.90
C THR A 308 -7.64 9.61 -21.01
N THR A 309 -6.98 9.24 -22.10
CA THR A 309 -6.53 7.86 -22.36
C THR A 309 -5.06 7.87 -22.79
N VAL A 310 -4.29 6.95 -22.22
CA VAL A 310 -2.88 6.71 -22.50
C VAL A 310 -2.71 5.24 -22.87
N ASP A 311 -2.30 4.96 -24.11
CA ASP A 311 -2.24 3.59 -24.63
C ASP A 311 -1.18 2.76 -23.92
N THR A 312 -0.02 3.34 -23.67
CA THR A 312 1.04 2.71 -22.88
C THR A 312 1.86 3.74 -22.13
N LEU A 313 2.20 3.45 -20.89
CA LEU A 313 3.16 4.20 -20.07
C LEU A 313 4.20 3.21 -19.56
N LEU A 314 5.47 3.50 -19.77
CA LEU A 314 6.62 2.75 -19.28
C LEU A 314 7.49 3.69 -18.45
N LEU A 315 7.65 3.39 -17.18
CA LEU A 315 8.54 4.07 -16.26
C LEU A 315 9.66 3.10 -15.90
N ASN A 316 10.90 3.54 -16.05
CA ASN A 316 12.08 2.82 -15.60
C ASN A 316 12.82 3.71 -14.60
N ALA A 317 13.24 3.14 -13.48
CA ALA A 317 14.11 3.80 -12.52
C ALA A 317 15.23 2.83 -12.16
N SER A 318 16.46 3.33 -12.05
CA SER A 318 17.58 2.57 -11.51
C SER A 318 18.42 3.42 -10.57
N LEU A 319 19.07 2.76 -9.62
CA LEU A 319 20.06 3.31 -8.73
C LEU A 319 21.32 2.44 -8.86
N GLU A 320 22.46 3.09 -9.11
CA GLU A 320 23.78 2.46 -9.10
C GLU A 320 24.68 3.34 -8.22
N ASP A 321 25.09 2.81 -7.08
CA ASP A 321 25.77 3.51 -5.97
C ASP A 321 25.06 4.79 -5.49
N THR A 322 25.40 5.92 -6.10
CA THR A 322 24.86 7.25 -5.77
C THR A 322 24.14 7.90 -6.95
N VAL A 323 24.09 7.22 -8.09
CA VAL A 323 23.53 7.74 -9.34
C VAL A 323 22.16 7.11 -9.57
N ALA A 324 21.12 7.92 -9.40
CA ALA A 324 19.76 7.57 -9.77
C ALA A 324 19.50 7.96 -11.22
N ARG A 325 18.97 7.03 -12.02
CA ARG A 325 18.54 7.26 -13.40
C ARG A 325 17.06 6.95 -13.51
N PHE A 326 16.37 7.69 -14.37
CA PHE A 326 14.96 7.43 -14.69
C PHE A 326 14.69 7.58 -16.18
N GLY A 327 13.65 6.90 -16.65
CA GLY A 327 13.15 6.98 -18.01
C GLY A 327 11.63 6.87 -18.01
N ILE A 328 10.97 7.69 -18.82
CA ILE A 328 9.54 7.70 -19.05
C ILE A 328 9.34 7.58 -20.55
N ILE A 329 8.61 6.56 -20.98
CA ILE A 329 8.16 6.39 -22.35
C ILE A 329 6.64 6.25 -22.31
N THR A 330 5.92 7.14 -22.97
CA THR A 330 4.46 7.02 -23.09
C THR A 330 4.02 7.07 -24.53
N TYR A 331 3.02 6.26 -24.87
CA TYR A 331 2.42 6.16 -26.19
C TYR A 331 1.00 6.73 -26.15
N LEU A 332 0.72 7.66 -27.05
CA LEU A 332 -0.57 8.33 -27.23
C LEU A 332 -0.98 8.16 -28.71
N GLY A 333 -1.71 7.10 -29.03
CA GLY A 333 -1.95 6.66 -30.41
C GLY A 333 -0.65 6.20 -31.09
N LYS A 334 -0.39 6.76 -32.28
CA LYS A 334 0.82 6.46 -33.08
C LYS A 334 2.08 7.23 -32.62
N GLN A 335 2.03 7.94 -31.51
CA GLN A 335 3.09 8.88 -31.08
C GLN A 335 3.67 8.46 -29.74
N ASN A 336 4.94 8.80 -29.48
CA ASN A 336 5.58 8.58 -28.19
C ASN A 336 6.21 9.85 -27.61
N LEU A 337 6.12 10.00 -26.29
CA LEU A 337 6.88 10.95 -25.49
C LEU A 337 7.96 10.15 -24.76
N LYS A 338 9.21 10.63 -24.86
CA LYS A 338 10.38 10.00 -24.25
C LYS A 338 11.12 11.04 -23.41
N ILE A 339 11.24 10.75 -22.12
CA ILE A 339 11.98 11.55 -21.15
C ILE A 339 12.97 10.61 -20.47
N SER A 340 14.20 11.05 -20.30
CA SER A 340 15.17 10.36 -19.47
C SER A 340 15.89 11.35 -18.58
N GLY A 341 16.43 10.90 -17.47
CA GLY A 341 17.25 11.76 -16.64
C GLY A 341 18.10 11.00 -15.66
N LYS A 342 19.02 11.74 -15.04
CA LYS A 342 19.93 11.23 -14.03
C LYS A 342 20.18 12.29 -12.97
N THR A 343 20.44 11.85 -11.75
CA THR A 343 20.84 12.68 -10.63
C THR A 343 21.76 11.89 -9.72
N SER A 344 22.63 12.56 -8.99
CA SER A 344 23.42 11.91 -7.95
C SER A 344 23.63 12.85 -6.77
N THR A 345 23.94 12.30 -5.61
CA THR A 345 24.16 13.08 -4.38
C THR A 345 25.21 14.18 -4.63
N GLY A 346 24.83 15.44 -4.43
CA GLY A 346 25.70 16.59 -4.63
C GLY A 346 25.88 17.07 -6.08
N MET A 347 25.29 16.39 -7.08
CA MET A 347 25.32 16.79 -8.49
C MET A 347 23.97 17.34 -8.98
N PRO A 348 23.96 18.11 -10.09
CA PRO A 348 22.73 18.55 -10.73
C PRO A 348 21.83 17.39 -11.16
N PHE A 349 20.53 17.62 -11.05
CA PHE A 349 19.52 16.86 -11.77
C PHE A 349 19.61 17.20 -13.26
N VAL A 350 19.78 16.19 -14.10
CA VAL A 350 19.87 16.33 -15.56
C VAL A 350 18.71 15.56 -16.18
N CYS A 351 17.89 16.25 -16.97
CA CYS A 351 16.76 15.70 -17.69
C CYS A 351 16.92 15.96 -19.19
N ARG A 352 16.62 14.95 -19.99
CA ARG A 352 16.65 14.98 -21.44
C ARG A 352 15.25 14.62 -21.95
N LEU A 353 14.62 15.54 -22.67
CA LEU A 353 13.37 15.30 -23.37
C LEU A 353 13.68 15.01 -24.83
N ASP A 354 13.67 13.73 -25.20
CA ASP A 354 13.94 13.29 -26.58
C ASP A 354 12.80 13.62 -27.52
N THR A 355 11.56 13.53 -27.05
CA THR A 355 10.37 13.84 -27.85
C THR A 355 9.36 14.57 -26.99
N PHE A 356 9.21 15.87 -27.19
CA PHE A 356 8.16 16.70 -26.59
C PHE A 356 7.10 16.99 -27.66
N LEU A 357 5.84 16.69 -27.35
CA LEU A 357 4.74 16.84 -28.30
C LEU A 357 3.55 17.57 -27.66
N PHE A 358 3.10 18.63 -28.32
CA PHE A 358 1.89 19.35 -27.96
C PHE A 358 0.85 19.16 -29.06
N ARG A 359 -0.32 18.63 -28.72
CA ARG A 359 -1.44 18.45 -29.66
C ARG A 359 -2.74 18.97 -29.06
N LYS A 360 -3.39 19.89 -29.79
CA LYS A 360 -4.79 20.25 -29.59
C LYS A 360 -5.65 19.38 -30.51
N LYS A 361 -6.78 18.88 -30.01
CA LYS A 361 -7.71 17.97 -30.72
C LYS A 361 -7.93 18.43 -32.18
N GLY A 362 -7.67 17.55 -33.15
CA GLY A 362 -7.88 17.79 -34.58
C GLY A 362 -6.77 18.51 -35.36
N LYS A 363 -5.58 18.76 -34.78
CA LYS A 363 -4.52 19.55 -35.45
C LYS A 363 -3.19 18.78 -35.61
N LYS A 364 -2.33 19.31 -36.49
CA LYS A 364 -0.96 18.84 -36.78
C LYS A 364 -0.08 18.95 -35.52
N ASP A 365 0.88 18.03 -35.39
CA ASP A 365 1.75 17.93 -34.22
C ASP A 365 2.76 19.06 -34.15
N ILE A 366 3.07 19.53 -32.94
CA ILE A 366 4.27 20.32 -32.67
C ILE A 366 5.29 19.42 -32.01
N ARG A 367 6.54 19.44 -32.50
CA ARG A 367 7.63 18.60 -31.99
C ARG A 367 8.88 19.42 -31.75
N ASN A 368 9.70 18.96 -30.81
CA ASN A 368 11.07 19.42 -30.68
C ASN A 368 11.91 18.95 -31.88
N LEU A 369 12.83 19.78 -32.36
CA LEU A 369 13.73 19.44 -33.47
C LEU A 369 14.93 18.59 -33.03
N LYS A 370 15.38 18.80 -31.79
CA LYS A 370 16.48 18.09 -31.14
C LYS A 370 16.08 17.75 -29.70
N PRO A 371 16.70 16.75 -29.06
CA PRO A 371 16.50 16.49 -27.64
C PRO A 371 16.75 17.76 -26.82
N ILE A 372 15.82 18.08 -25.93
CA ILE A 372 15.90 19.25 -25.06
C ILE A 372 16.61 18.82 -23.78
N LEU A 373 17.65 19.55 -23.39
CA LEU A 373 18.39 19.29 -22.15
C LEU A 373 17.97 20.31 -21.09
N ILE A 374 17.47 19.80 -19.97
CA ILE A 374 17.07 20.58 -18.80
C ILE A 374 17.96 20.15 -17.63
N ASN A 375 18.76 21.07 -17.12
CA ASN A 375 19.62 20.85 -15.96
C ASN A 375 19.12 21.70 -14.79
N MET A 376 19.06 21.12 -13.60
CA MET A 376 18.74 21.81 -12.36
C MET A 376 19.84 21.58 -11.33
N ASN A 377 20.52 22.64 -10.91
CA ASN A 377 21.59 22.58 -9.91
C ASN A 377 21.42 23.67 -8.85
N ARG A 378 21.29 23.33 -7.56
CA ARG A 378 21.35 24.30 -6.44
C ARG A 378 20.52 25.59 -6.67
N GLY A 379 19.33 25.47 -7.26
CA GLY A 379 18.43 26.60 -7.57
C GLY A 379 18.67 27.28 -8.92
N GLU A 380 19.59 26.80 -9.75
CA GLU A 380 19.82 27.23 -11.13
C GLU A 380 19.16 26.25 -12.11
N LEU A 381 18.38 26.77 -13.05
CA LEU A 381 17.76 26.04 -14.15
C LEU A 381 18.50 26.38 -15.44
N SER A 382 19.01 25.40 -16.17
CA SER A 382 19.56 25.59 -17.51
C SER A 382 18.76 24.79 -18.53
N ILE A 383 18.34 25.45 -19.61
CA ILE A 383 17.64 24.87 -20.75
C ILE A 383 18.55 25.03 -21.96
N ARG A 384 18.88 23.92 -22.63
CA ARG A 384 19.65 23.90 -23.86
C ARG A 384 18.91 23.16 -24.96
N ASP A 385 19.09 23.64 -26.18
CA ASP A 385 18.54 23.08 -27.41
C ASP A 385 17.00 23.00 -27.44
N PHE A 386 16.31 23.84 -26.66
CA PHE A 386 14.86 23.92 -26.79
C PHE A 386 14.54 24.61 -28.11
N SER A 387 14.12 23.82 -29.07
CA SER A 387 13.64 24.30 -30.36
C SER A 387 12.41 23.51 -30.77
N MET A 388 11.28 24.19 -30.85
CA MET A 388 10.01 23.65 -31.31
C MET A 388 9.69 24.20 -32.69
N LYS A 389 9.25 23.32 -33.59
CA LYS A 389 8.73 23.71 -34.90
C LYS A 389 7.34 23.12 -35.05
N GLY A 390 6.38 23.98 -35.37
CA GLY A 390 5.05 23.55 -35.78
C GLY A 390 4.74 24.01 -37.20
N PRO A 391 3.49 23.81 -37.66
CA PRO A 391 3.07 24.26 -38.99
C PRO A 391 3.22 25.78 -39.11
N GLY A 392 4.30 26.25 -39.75
CA GLY A 392 4.62 27.67 -39.93
C GLY A 392 4.76 28.45 -38.63
N PHE A 393 5.44 27.89 -37.63
CA PHE A 393 6.07 28.66 -36.57
C PHE A 393 7.31 27.93 -36.04
N GLN A 394 8.26 28.68 -35.50
CA GLN A 394 9.45 28.22 -34.81
C GLN A 394 9.58 28.97 -33.48
N PHE A 395 9.89 28.23 -32.42
CA PHE A 395 10.17 28.78 -31.10
C PHE A 395 11.47 28.17 -30.59
N ILE A 396 12.43 29.02 -30.23
CA ILE A 396 13.73 28.63 -29.69
C ILE A 396 13.88 29.26 -28.32
N LEU A 397 14.37 28.48 -27.36
CA LEU A 397 14.61 28.90 -25.99
C LEU A 397 15.94 28.32 -25.50
N ASN A 398 16.87 29.15 -25.08
CA ASN A 398 18.13 28.68 -24.51
C ASN A 398 18.51 29.59 -23.36
N GLY A 399 19.05 29.02 -22.29
CA GLY A 399 19.57 29.85 -21.24
C GLY A 399 19.75 29.20 -19.89
N THR A 400 20.18 30.01 -18.94
CA THR A 400 20.35 29.69 -17.53
C THR A 400 19.62 30.74 -16.71
N LEU A 401 18.84 30.28 -15.74
CA LEU A 401 18.10 31.10 -14.79
C LEU A 401 18.51 30.67 -13.38
N GLY A 402 19.28 31.52 -12.71
CA GLY A 402 19.84 31.26 -11.39
C GLY A 402 20.31 32.54 -10.72
N LYS A 403 21.48 32.49 -10.05
CA LYS A 403 22.15 33.74 -9.61
C LYS A 403 22.52 34.60 -10.81
N LYS A 404 23.04 33.95 -11.85
CA LYS A 404 23.21 34.52 -13.18
C LYS A 404 21.98 34.22 -14.03
N ILE A 405 21.55 35.20 -14.80
CA ILE A 405 20.54 35.07 -15.85
C ILE A 405 21.27 35.23 -17.17
N ASP A 406 21.04 34.30 -18.08
CA ASP A 406 21.51 34.38 -19.47
C ASP A 406 20.52 33.58 -20.31
N PHE A 407 19.62 34.26 -21.00
CA PHE A 407 18.42 33.68 -21.57
C PHE A 407 18.14 34.32 -22.93
N LEU A 408 17.91 33.47 -23.92
CA LEU A 408 17.64 33.82 -25.29
C LEU A 408 16.37 33.12 -25.73
N MET A 409 15.42 33.90 -26.21
CA MET A 409 14.17 33.43 -26.79
C MET A 409 14.03 34.01 -28.20
N ASN A 410 13.71 33.14 -29.16
CA ASN A 410 13.41 33.55 -30.53
C ASN A 410 12.09 32.91 -30.96
N ILE A 411 11.18 33.72 -31.48
CA ILE A 411 9.88 33.30 -32.01
C ILE A 411 9.77 33.80 -33.44
N SER A 412 9.50 32.90 -34.38
CA SER A 412 9.22 33.26 -35.77
C SER A 412 7.95 32.55 -36.23
N SER A 413 7.01 33.27 -36.85
CA SER A 413 5.77 32.69 -37.35
C SER A 413 5.20 33.53 -38.50
N PRO A 414 5.10 33.00 -39.74
CA PRO A 414 4.42 33.65 -40.87
C PRO A 414 2.88 33.69 -40.76
N ASP A 415 2.32 33.51 -39.56
CA ASP A 415 0.88 33.71 -39.29
C ASP A 415 0.62 33.62 -37.77
N LEU A 416 0.43 34.75 -37.11
CA LEU A 416 0.14 34.86 -35.68
C LEU A 416 -1.13 34.13 -35.24
N ARG A 417 -2.09 33.88 -36.15
CA ARG A 417 -3.28 33.08 -35.85
C ARG A 417 -2.90 31.67 -35.41
N ARG A 418 -1.76 31.16 -35.90
CA ARG A 418 -1.25 29.83 -35.55
C ARG A 418 -0.74 29.81 -34.11
N ILE A 419 -0.02 30.84 -33.68
CA ILE A 419 0.41 30.99 -32.28
C ILE A 419 -0.82 31.14 -31.37
N ALA A 420 -1.75 32.04 -31.72
CA ALA A 420 -2.98 32.28 -30.96
C ALA A 420 -3.81 30.99 -30.78
N MET A 421 -3.89 30.17 -31.84
CA MET A 421 -4.57 28.88 -31.84
C MET A 421 -3.98 27.88 -30.82
N TYR A 422 -2.66 27.84 -30.68
CA TYR A 422 -1.96 26.98 -29.73
C TYR A 422 -2.05 27.51 -28.30
N MET A 423 -2.04 28.84 -28.12
CA MET A 423 -2.20 29.49 -26.81
C MET A 423 -3.66 29.54 -26.34
N GLY A 424 -4.63 29.13 -27.17
CA GLY A 424 -6.05 29.19 -26.82
C GLY A 424 -6.65 30.60 -26.83
N LEU A 425 -5.96 31.56 -27.46
CA LEU A 425 -6.43 32.93 -27.64
C LEU A 425 -7.48 32.99 -28.75
N LYS A 426 -8.39 33.98 -28.70
CA LYS A 426 -9.35 34.22 -29.79
C LYS A 426 -8.59 34.44 -31.11
N HIS A 427 -9.15 33.95 -32.22
CA HIS A 427 -8.55 33.98 -33.57
C HIS A 427 -8.53 35.38 -34.23
N ILE A 428 -8.40 36.44 -33.44
CA ILE A 428 -8.47 37.85 -33.89
C ILE A 428 -7.09 38.45 -34.20
N LEU A 429 -6.01 37.75 -33.87
CA LEU A 429 -4.62 38.21 -34.09
C LEU A 429 -4.05 37.63 -35.39
N LYS A 430 -3.62 38.47 -36.33
CA LYS A 430 -2.97 38.11 -37.60
C LYS A 430 -1.65 38.86 -37.80
N GLY A 431 -0.83 38.35 -38.72
CA GLY A 431 0.44 38.94 -39.13
C GLY A 431 1.62 37.97 -39.03
N ASP A 432 2.76 38.36 -39.60
CA ASP A 432 4.00 37.59 -39.56
C ASP A 432 4.88 38.13 -38.44
N VAL A 433 5.26 37.33 -37.46
CA VAL A 433 6.08 37.76 -36.33
C VAL A 433 7.49 37.19 -36.40
N ASP A 434 8.48 38.04 -36.15
CA ASP A 434 9.83 37.67 -35.74
C ASP A 434 10.15 38.43 -34.46
N LEU A 435 10.40 37.71 -33.36
CA LEU A 435 10.67 38.27 -32.04
C LEU A 435 11.92 37.63 -31.46
N TYR A 436 12.85 38.47 -31.03
CA TYR A 436 14.06 38.10 -30.34
C TYR A 436 14.11 38.78 -28.97
N VAL A 437 14.29 38.00 -27.93
CA VAL A 437 14.43 38.48 -26.55
C VAL A 437 15.72 37.90 -25.98
N ASN A 438 16.58 38.78 -25.45
CA ASN A 438 17.78 38.41 -24.73
C ASN A 438 17.70 38.98 -23.31
N VAL A 439 18.01 38.18 -22.30
CA VAL A 439 18.05 38.61 -20.90
C VAL A 439 19.34 38.10 -20.26
N GLN A 440 20.13 38.99 -19.71
CA GLN A 440 21.42 38.71 -19.10
C GLN A 440 21.53 39.36 -17.72
N GLY A 441 22.61 39.08 -16.99
CA GLY A 441 22.92 39.72 -15.71
C GLY A 441 22.58 38.84 -14.51
N THR A 442 22.00 39.43 -13.47
CA THR A 442 21.62 38.72 -12.24
C THR A 442 20.17 38.99 -11.87
N LYS A 443 19.60 38.21 -10.94
CA LYS A 443 18.23 38.42 -10.47
C LYS A 443 17.99 39.83 -9.89
N SER A 444 18.99 40.44 -9.28
CA SER A 444 18.91 41.80 -8.71
C SER A 444 19.24 42.91 -9.72
N SER A 445 19.87 42.57 -10.84
CA SER A 445 20.27 43.54 -11.86
C SER A 445 20.21 42.88 -13.25
N PRO A 446 19.01 42.57 -13.74
CA PRO A 446 18.86 41.99 -15.06
C PRO A 446 19.03 43.09 -16.12
N ILE A 447 19.54 42.68 -17.27
CA ILE A 447 19.61 43.48 -18.49
C ILE A 447 18.80 42.70 -19.53
N ALA A 448 17.79 43.32 -20.13
CA ALA A 448 17.01 42.68 -21.18
C ALA A 448 17.06 43.50 -22.46
N SER A 449 17.00 42.85 -23.61
CA SER A 449 16.78 43.50 -24.88
C SER A 449 15.75 42.73 -25.68
N VAL A 450 14.85 43.47 -26.32
CA VAL A 450 13.75 42.96 -27.12
C VAL A 450 13.82 43.61 -28.49
N TYR A 451 13.84 42.79 -29.52
CA TYR A 451 13.78 43.20 -30.91
C TYR A 451 12.67 42.40 -31.57
N GLY A 452 11.64 43.06 -32.06
CA GLY A 452 10.51 42.40 -32.67
C GLY A 452 10.03 43.12 -33.91
N LYS A 453 9.55 42.36 -34.88
CA LYS A 453 8.80 42.87 -36.03
C LYS A 453 7.57 42.02 -36.24
N ILE A 454 6.45 42.67 -36.47
CA ILE A 454 5.22 42.05 -36.95
C ILE A 454 4.85 42.71 -38.27
N ASN A 455 4.71 41.94 -39.35
CA ASN A 455 4.18 42.45 -40.62
C ASN A 455 2.70 42.11 -40.75
N GLN A 456 1.92 42.94 -41.45
CA GLN A 456 0.50 42.75 -41.70
C GLN A 456 -0.29 42.47 -40.41
N PHE A 457 0.00 43.26 -39.37
CA PHE A 457 -0.61 43.09 -38.07
C PHE A 457 -2.08 43.48 -38.13
N GLN A 458 -2.93 42.55 -37.69
CA GLN A 458 -4.34 42.83 -37.46
C GLN A 458 -4.74 42.29 -36.09
N PHE A 459 -5.31 43.15 -35.26
CA PHE A 459 -5.95 42.78 -34.00
C PHE A 459 -7.20 43.61 -33.81
N ASP A 460 -8.36 42.97 -33.93
CA ASP A 460 -9.65 43.65 -33.87
C ASP A 460 -9.74 44.79 -34.92
N GLU A 461 -9.97 46.04 -34.49
CA GLU A 461 -9.98 47.23 -35.35
C GLU A 461 -8.57 47.80 -35.64
N ALA A 462 -7.54 47.39 -34.89
CA ALA A 462 -6.18 47.82 -35.10
C ALA A 462 -5.55 47.07 -36.29
N ASN A 463 -5.13 47.82 -37.31
CA ASN A 463 -4.50 47.28 -38.51
C ASN A 463 -3.30 48.13 -38.91
N PHE A 464 -2.13 47.50 -39.02
CA PHE A 464 -0.83 48.09 -39.37
C PHE A 464 -0.09 47.21 -40.38
N ASP A 465 0.56 47.82 -41.36
CA ASP A 465 1.40 47.10 -42.33
C ASP A 465 2.64 46.52 -41.67
N SER A 466 3.21 47.23 -40.69
CA SER A 466 4.17 46.64 -39.78
C SER A 466 4.24 47.34 -38.43
N ILE A 467 4.60 46.57 -37.41
CA ILE A 467 4.95 47.03 -36.08
C ILE A 467 6.36 46.55 -35.81
N SER A 468 7.32 47.44 -35.51
CA SER A 468 8.64 47.03 -35.06
C SER A 468 8.96 47.64 -33.71
N ILE A 469 9.50 46.85 -32.79
CA ILE A 469 9.89 47.28 -31.45
C ILE A 469 11.37 46.99 -31.20
N ILE A 470 12.06 47.97 -30.64
CA ILE A 470 13.40 47.84 -30.08
C ILE A 470 13.35 48.44 -28.68
N ALA A 471 13.52 47.61 -27.66
CA ALA A 471 13.48 48.03 -26.26
C ALA A 471 14.60 47.38 -25.46
N GLU A 472 15.16 48.12 -24.53
CA GLU A 472 16.19 47.66 -23.60
C GLU A 472 15.75 47.92 -22.16
N TYR A 473 15.99 46.97 -21.28
CA TYR A 473 15.85 47.13 -19.83
C TYR A 473 17.23 47.11 -19.20
N ASN A 474 17.55 48.12 -18.39
CA ASN A 474 18.78 48.16 -17.60
C ASN A 474 18.57 49.07 -16.38
N LYS A 475 19.13 48.68 -15.21
CA LYS A 475 19.08 49.48 -13.96
C LYS A 475 17.67 50.00 -13.61
N ASP A 476 16.67 49.13 -13.69
CA ASP A 476 15.26 49.46 -13.41
C ASP A 476 14.67 50.53 -14.32
N ARG A 477 15.14 50.59 -15.57
CA ARG A 477 14.59 51.46 -16.60
C ARG A 477 14.35 50.68 -17.88
N VAL A 478 13.24 50.94 -18.54
CA VAL A 478 12.97 50.50 -19.90
C VAL A 478 13.24 51.68 -20.83
N LYS A 479 14.18 51.52 -21.74
CA LYS A 479 14.40 52.44 -22.86
C LYS A 479 13.76 51.83 -24.11
N LEU A 480 12.66 52.42 -24.54
CA LEU A 480 12.08 52.15 -25.85
C LEU A 480 12.88 52.96 -26.88
N ILE A 481 13.80 52.29 -27.58
CA ILE A 481 14.68 52.90 -28.59
C ILE A 481 13.87 53.22 -29.85
N GLY A 482 12.89 52.39 -30.17
CA GLY A 482 11.97 52.67 -31.25
C GLY A 482 10.79 51.70 -31.25
N LEU A 483 9.59 52.26 -31.26
CA LEU A 483 8.37 51.60 -31.71
C LEU A 483 7.94 52.27 -33.00
N ASN A 484 8.05 51.54 -34.12
CA ASN A 484 7.57 52.00 -35.41
C ASN A 484 6.23 51.35 -35.71
N LEU A 485 5.22 52.17 -35.98
CA LEU A 485 3.90 51.75 -36.45
C LEU A 485 3.75 52.25 -37.89
N ALA A 486 3.79 51.34 -38.85
CA ALA A 486 3.64 51.66 -40.26
C ALA A 486 2.23 51.32 -40.74
N LYS A 487 1.60 52.25 -41.45
CA LYS A 487 0.35 52.04 -42.16
C LYS A 487 0.30 52.91 -43.40
N ASP A 488 0.05 52.29 -44.55
CA ASP A 488 0.15 52.89 -45.86
C ASP A 488 1.54 53.53 -46.06
N THR A 489 1.60 54.84 -46.34
CA THR A 489 2.85 55.60 -46.46
C THR A 489 3.29 56.26 -45.14
N ILE A 490 2.54 56.08 -44.05
CA ILE A 490 2.76 56.81 -42.79
C ILE A 490 3.51 55.90 -41.81
N VAL A 491 4.61 56.42 -41.26
CA VAL A 491 5.33 55.80 -40.16
C VAL A 491 5.23 56.70 -38.92
N SER A 492 4.82 56.11 -37.80
CA SER A 492 4.87 56.76 -36.49
C SER A 492 6.02 56.16 -35.70
N HIS A 493 6.92 56.99 -35.19
CA HIS A 493 8.05 56.58 -34.36
C HIS A 493 7.83 57.06 -32.92
N VAL A 494 7.96 56.14 -31.97
CA VAL A 494 7.92 56.44 -30.54
C VAL A 494 9.23 56.00 -29.90
N ASP A 495 9.89 56.94 -29.23
CA ASP A 495 10.99 56.68 -28.32
C ASP A 495 10.62 57.16 -26.91
N ALA A 496 10.94 56.37 -25.89
CA ALA A 496 10.55 56.67 -24.52
C ALA A 496 11.54 56.09 -23.52
N GLU A 497 11.67 56.73 -22.36
CA GLU A 497 12.39 56.17 -21.21
C GLU A 497 11.43 56.08 -20.01
N ILE A 498 11.25 54.87 -19.52
CA ILE A 498 10.24 54.53 -18.53
C ILE A 498 10.94 53.97 -17.28
N PRO A 499 10.93 54.70 -16.15
CA PRO A 499 11.44 54.19 -14.87
C PRO A 499 10.51 53.09 -14.33
N MET A 500 11.09 52.00 -13.83
CA MET A 500 10.38 50.85 -13.28
C MET A 500 10.55 50.75 -11.75
N GLY A 501 9.61 50.06 -11.09
CA GLY A 501 9.60 49.90 -9.63
C GLY A 501 9.18 51.15 -8.86
N LYS A 502 9.53 51.26 -7.58
CA LYS A 502 9.17 52.40 -6.71
C LYS A 502 9.69 53.77 -7.18
N LYS A 503 10.58 53.79 -8.18
CA LYS A 503 11.13 55.02 -8.76
C LYS A 503 10.26 55.61 -9.87
N GLY A 504 9.32 54.85 -10.42
CA GLY A 504 8.37 55.33 -11.45
C GLY A 504 7.03 55.79 -10.90
N ILE A 505 6.81 55.62 -9.59
CA ILE A 505 5.58 55.97 -8.90
C ILE A 505 5.92 57.14 -7.97
N ASP A 506 5.24 58.26 -8.15
CA ASP A 506 5.43 59.43 -7.30
C ASP A 506 4.82 59.20 -5.89
N LYS A 507 4.90 60.22 -5.03
CA LYS A 507 4.40 60.12 -3.64
C LYS A 507 2.88 59.95 -3.55
N ASN A 508 2.15 60.25 -4.62
CA ASN A 508 0.69 60.15 -4.68
C ASN A 508 0.22 58.81 -5.29
N GLY A 509 1.15 57.99 -5.79
CA GLY A 509 0.83 56.76 -6.50
C GLY A 509 0.73 56.93 -8.01
N ASP A 510 1.02 58.12 -8.55
CA ASP A 510 0.90 58.42 -9.97
C ASP A 510 2.18 58.03 -10.72
N PHE A 511 1.98 57.50 -11.93
CA PHE A 511 3.05 57.04 -12.80
C PHE A 511 3.29 58.05 -13.93
N SER A 512 4.49 58.64 -13.98
CA SER A 512 4.87 59.63 -14.99
C SER A 512 6.14 59.21 -15.72
N PHE A 513 6.14 59.27 -17.06
CA PHE A 513 7.30 59.01 -17.91
C PHE A 513 7.35 59.98 -19.08
N ASN A 514 8.55 60.18 -19.63
CA ASN A 514 8.74 61.03 -20.81
C ASN A 514 8.77 60.14 -22.06
N ALA A 515 7.90 60.46 -23.02
CA ALA A 515 7.89 59.85 -24.35
C ALA A 515 7.97 60.94 -25.42
N ASN A 516 8.87 60.76 -26.38
CA ASN A 516 8.89 61.54 -27.60
C ASN A 516 8.13 60.75 -28.66
N ILE A 517 7.12 61.37 -29.23
CA ILE A 517 6.34 60.78 -30.31
C ILE A 517 6.54 61.64 -31.54
N LYS A 518 7.13 61.05 -32.59
CA LYS A 518 7.29 61.68 -33.91
C LYS A 518 6.32 61.01 -34.87
N PHE A 519 5.43 61.82 -35.42
CA PHE A 519 4.54 61.40 -36.50
C PHE A 519 5.07 61.99 -37.80
N ASP A 520 5.32 61.15 -38.80
CA ASP A 520 5.69 61.65 -40.13
C ASP A 520 4.55 62.43 -40.81
N ASN A 521 3.31 62.30 -40.30
CA ASN A 521 2.17 63.10 -40.72
C ASN A 521 1.22 63.41 -39.54
N ILE A 522 1.33 64.62 -38.98
CA ILE A 522 0.56 65.13 -37.83
C ILE A 522 -0.97 65.10 -38.08
N ALA A 523 -1.41 65.23 -39.33
CA ALA A 523 -2.83 65.28 -39.67
C ALA A 523 -3.57 63.93 -39.44
N TRP A 524 -2.85 62.81 -39.54
CA TRP A 524 -3.40 61.47 -39.33
C TRP A 524 -3.47 61.09 -37.84
N ALA A 525 -2.49 61.53 -37.04
CA ALA A 525 -2.45 61.27 -35.60
C ALA A 525 -3.58 61.97 -34.84
N LEU A 526 -3.92 63.22 -35.23
CA LEU A 526 -4.96 64.01 -34.57
C LEU A 526 -6.39 63.57 -34.89
N THR A 527 -6.62 62.88 -36.01
CA THR A 527 -7.97 62.45 -36.43
C THR A 527 -8.42 61.12 -35.84
N ARG A 528 -7.51 60.27 -35.35
CA ARG A 528 -7.85 58.94 -34.78
C ARG A 528 -7.58 58.76 -33.29
N TRP A 529 -6.91 59.68 -32.62
CA TRP A 529 -6.76 59.61 -31.15
C TRP A 529 -8.01 60.04 -30.37
N ARG A 530 -9.09 60.41 -31.08
CA ARG A 530 -10.41 60.73 -30.53
C ARG A 530 -11.46 59.61 -30.68
N SER A 531 -11.08 58.42 -31.12
CA SER A 531 -11.98 57.25 -31.20
C SER A 531 -11.60 56.19 -30.20
#